data_AF-A0AAP3E4M3-F1
#
_entry.id   AF-A0AAP3E4M3-F1
#
_cell.length_a   1.000
_cell.length_b   1.000
_cell.length_c   1.000
_cell.angle_alpha   90.00
_cell.angle_beta   90.00
_cell.angle_gamma   90.00
#
_symmetry.space_group_name_H-M   'P 1'
#
loop_
_entity.id
_entity.type
_entity.pdbx_description
1 polymer ?
#
loop_
_entity_poly.entity_id
_entity_poly.type
_entity_poly.pdbx_seq_one_letter_code
_entity_poly.pdbx_strand_id
1 'polypeptide(L)'
;MQIERGAVYEHDEYGEVVVTNILRRYSTYDVDLEEGEIEETSIAFSAEWDSHGAIPATEKVDDADSFTNRVGDKIRTLTFVSPSS
;
A
#
# COMPACT_ATOMS: atom_id res chain seq x y z
N MET A 1 -6.44 -10.45 -6.90
CA MET A 1 -5.01 -10.13 -6.69
C MET A 1 -4.83 -9.72 -5.24
N GLN A 2 -3.73 -10.09 -4.58
CA GLN A 2 -3.45 -9.65 -3.22
C GLN A 2 -2.40 -8.53 -3.25
N ILE A 3 -2.77 -7.36 -2.74
CA ILE A 3 -1.87 -6.21 -2.63
C ILE A 3 -1.05 -6.34 -1.35
N GLU A 4 0.24 -6.07 -1.44
CA GLU A 4 1.19 -6.25 -0.33
C GLU A 4 1.97 -4.95 -0.10
N ARG A 5 2.17 -4.59 1.17
CA ARG A 5 3.04 -3.47 1.53
C ARG A 5 4.47 -3.75 1.07
N GLY A 6 5.09 -2.76 0.43
CA GLY A 6 6.43 -2.84 -0.14
C GLY A 6 6.47 -3.44 -1.53
N ALA A 7 5.36 -3.98 -2.04
CA ALA A 7 5.31 -4.42 -3.41
C ALA A 7 5.28 -3.23 -4.37
N VAL A 8 5.98 -3.40 -5.49
CA VAL A 8 6.01 -2.47 -6.62
C VAL A 8 5.16 -3.04 -7.73
N TYR A 9 4.26 -2.22 -8.25
CA TYR A 9 3.35 -2.56 -9.35
C TYR A 9 3.48 -1.55 -10.48
N GLU A 10 3.19 -1.98 -11.71
CA GLU A 10 2.99 -1.06 -12.83
C GLU A 10 1.58 -0.49 -12.75
N HIS A 11 1.46 0.82 -12.57
CA HIS A 11 0.21 1.57 -12.52
C HIS A 11 -0.02 2.29 -13.86
N ASP A 12 -1.26 2.28 -14.36
CA ASP A 12 -1.60 2.83 -15.67
C ASP A 12 -1.27 4.34 -15.81
N GLU A 13 -1.57 5.15 -14.80
CA GLU A 13 -1.31 6.60 -14.81
C GLU A 13 0.12 6.99 -14.37
N TYR A 14 0.70 6.28 -13.40
CA TYR A 14 1.92 6.72 -12.71
C TYR A 14 3.18 5.92 -13.02
N GLY A 15 3.08 4.83 -13.80
CA GLY A 15 4.20 3.90 -14.00
C GLY A 15 4.46 3.07 -12.75
N GLU A 16 5.73 2.84 -12.39
CA GLU A 16 6.04 2.00 -11.23
C GLU A 16 5.69 2.70 -9.92
N VAL A 17 4.79 2.10 -9.14
CA VAL A 17 4.39 2.59 -7.82
C VAL A 17 4.71 1.57 -6.74
N VAL A 18 5.17 2.02 -5.58
CA VAL A 18 5.34 1.19 -4.39
C VAL A 18 4.16 1.36 -3.46
N VAL A 19 3.63 0.25 -2.94
CA VAL A 19 2.62 0.27 -1.87
C VAL A 19 3.30 0.56 -0.54
N THR A 20 2.96 1.70 0.06
CA THR A 20 3.56 2.17 1.30
C THR A 20 2.80 1.68 2.52
N ASN A 21 1.47 1.56 2.39
CA ASN A 21 0.59 1.08 3.44
C ASN A 21 -0.72 0.49 2.90
N ILE A 22 -1.34 -0.36 3.72
CA ILE A 22 -2.69 -0.89 3.48
C ILE A 22 -3.55 -0.42 4.65
N LEU A 23 -4.42 0.53 4.37
CA LEU A 23 -5.28 1.16 5.35
C LEU A 23 -6.59 0.37 5.43
N ARG A 24 -6.96 -0.08 6.62
CA ARG A 24 -8.21 -0.79 6.86
C ARG A 24 -9.07 0.06 7.78
N ARG A 25 -10.26 0.41 7.29
CA ARG A 25 -11.30 1.04 8.09
C ARG A 25 -12.22 -0.05 8.60
N TYR A 26 -12.41 -0.08 9.91
CA TYR A 26 -13.27 -1.07 10.56
C TYR A 26 -14.61 -0.43 10.91
N SER A 27 -15.73 -1.11 10.62
CA SER A 27 -17.06 -0.66 11.05
C SER A 27 -17.25 -0.89 12.55
N THR A 28 -16.72 -2.02 13.04
CA THR A 28 -16.63 -2.38 14.46
C THR A 28 -15.24 -2.93 14.72
N TYR A 29 -14.61 -2.50 15.82
CA TYR A 29 -13.29 -2.96 16.22
C TYR A 29 -13.29 -3.33 17.70
N ASP A 30 -12.91 -4.56 18.01
CA ASP A 30 -12.69 -5.07 19.36
C ASP A 30 -11.21 -4.93 19.70
N VAL A 31 -10.92 -4.04 20.64
CA VAL A 31 -9.54 -3.72 21.05
C VAL A 31 -8.90 -4.85 21.87
N ASP A 32 -9.68 -5.67 22.57
CA ASP A 32 -9.15 -6.76 23.40
C ASP A 32 -8.76 -7.96 22.54
N LEU A 33 -9.44 -8.17 21.41
CA LEU A 33 -9.14 -9.24 20.45
C LEU A 33 -8.24 -8.78 19.30
N GLU A 34 -7.99 -7.48 19.16
CA GLU A 34 -7.32 -6.87 18.01
C GLU A 34 -7.99 -7.22 16.66
N GLU A 35 -9.30 -7.48 16.69
CA GLU A 35 -10.10 -7.97 15.56
C GLU A 35 -11.30 -7.04 15.29
N GLY A 36 -11.75 -6.98 14.04
CA GLY A 36 -12.88 -6.15 13.67
C GLY A 36 -13.42 -6.45 12.29
N GLU A 37 -14.64 -5.99 12.02
CA GLU A 37 -15.24 -6.08 10.70
C GLU A 37 -14.70 -4.95 9.81
N ILE A 38 -14.01 -5.32 8.74
CA ILE A 38 -13.46 -4.36 7.77
C ILE A 38 -14.61 -3.82 6.93
N GLU A 39 -14.82 -2.52 6.99
CA GLU A 39 -15.79 -1.79 6.16
C GLU A 39 -15.17 -1.40 4.82
N GLU A 40 -13.93 -0.91 4.84
CA GLU A 40 -13.26 -0.35 3.67
C GLU A 40 -11.76 -0.63 3.75
N THR A 41 -11.15 -0.90 2.60
CA THR A 41 -9.70 -1.05 2.47
C THR A 41 -9.20 -0.08 1.41
N SER A 42 -8.21 0.73 1.78
CA SER A 42 -7.56 1.68 0.89
C SER A 42 -6.06 1.38 0.81
N ILE A 43 -5.46 1.67 -0.33
CA ILE A 43 -4.05 1.43 -0.62
C ILE A 43 -3.35 2.78 -0.66
N ALA A 44 -2.38 2.96 0.23
CA ALA A 44 -1.46 4.07 0.15
C ALA A 44 -0.26 3.67 -0.72
N PHE A 45 0.06 4.48 -1.71
CA PHE A 45 1.14 4.20 -2.66
C PHE A 45 1.88 5.47 -3.05
N SER A 46 3.06 5.30 -3.64
CA SER A 46 3.84 6.40 -4.19
C SER A 46 4.53 6.02 -5.48
N ALA A 47 4.56 6.97 -6.42
CA ALA A 47 5.36 6.89 -7.64
C ALA A 47 6.79 7.44 -7.43
N GLU A 48 6.98 8.26 -6.41
CA GLU A 48 8.26 8.88 -6.07
C GLU A 48 8.94 8.05 -4.96
N TRP A 49 9.57 6.95 -5.37
CA TRP A 49 10.30 6.06 -4.47
C TRP A 49 11.71 5.80 -5.00
N ASP A 50 12.72 6.12 -4.21
CA ASP A 50 14.09 5.77 -4.52
C ASP A 50 14.40 4.34 -4.08
N SER A 51 15.13 3.61 -4.92
CA SER A 51 15.64 2.26 -4.63
C SER A 51 16.52 2.15 -3.37
N HIS A 52 16.86 3.29 -2.75
CA HIS A 52 17.65 3.41 -1.52
C HIS A 52 16.81 3.51 -0.23
N GLY A 53 15.48 3.31 -0.29
CA GLY A 53 14.65 3.22 0.91
C GLY A 53 14.29 4.56 1.54
N ALA A 54 14.32 5.64 0.75
CA ALA A 54 13.75 6.91 1.19
C ALA A 54 12.23 6.76 1.35
N ILE A 55 11.70 7.32 2.44
CA ILE A 55 10.26 7.43 2.65
C ILE A 55 9.69 8.23 1.46
N PRO A 56 8.70 7.69 0.75
CA PRO A 56 8.18 8.34 -0.45
C PRO A 56 7.71 9.75 -0.13
N ALA A 57 8.11 10.71 -0.97
CA ALA A 57 7.86 12.13 -0.72
C ALA A 57 6.39 12.52 -0.90
N THR A 58 5.68 11.80 -1.78
CA THR A 58 4.27 12.05 -2.10
C THR A 58 3.49 10.75 -2.03
N GLU A 59 2.66 10.62 -0.99
CA GLU A 59 1.74 9.48 -0.85
C GLU A 59 0.38 9.82 -1.45
N LYS A 60 -0.14 8.89 -2.26
CA LYS A 60 -1.50 8.88 -2.80
C LYS A 60 -2.28 7.76 -2.16
N VAL A 61 -3.60 7.90 -2.08
CA VAL A 61 -4.50 6.91 -1.52
C VAL A 61 -5.65 6.66 -2.49
N ASP A 62 -5.89 5.39 -2.81
CA ASP A 62 -7.05 4.93 -3.58
C ASP A 62 -7.73 3.78 -2.84
N ASP A 63 -9.01 3.54 -3.12
CA ASP A 63 -9.70 2.33 -2.71
C ASP A 63 -9.02 1.08 -3.27
N ALA A 64 -9.02 -0.02 -2.52
CA ALA A 64 -8.33 -1.25 -2.93
C ALA A 64 -8.83 -1.81 -4.26
N ASP A 65 -10.13 -1.70 -4.54
CA ASP A 65 -10.69 -2.12 -5.82
C ASP A 65 -10.22 -1.21 -6.98
N SER A 66 -10.22 0.12 -6.76
CA SER A 66 -9.76 1.07 -7.77
C SER A 66 -8.28 0.90 -8.07
N PHE A 67 -7.45 0.77 -7.03
CA PHE A 67 -6.03 0.50 -7.16
C PHE A 67 -5.77 -0.81 -7.92
N THR A 68 -6.45 -1.90 -7.56
CA THR A 68 -6.27 -3.21 -8.21
C THR A 68 -6.66 -3.20 -9.69
N ASN A 69 -7.67 -2.41 -10.08
CA ASN A 69 -8.04 -2.24 -11.49
C ASN A 69 -7.03 -1.42 -12.30
N ARG A 70 -6.23 -0.58 -11.64
CA ARG A 70 -5.24 0.31 -12.26
C ARG A 70 -3.83 -0.27 -12.33
N VAL A 71 -3.57 -1.35 -11.60
CA VAL A 71 -2.25 -1.97 -11.56
C VAL A 71 -2.20 -3.32 -12.29
N GLY A 72 -1.06 -3.58 -12.92
CA GLY A 72 -0.71 -4.88 -13.49
C GLY A 72 -0.12 -5.85 -12.46
N ASP A 73 0.61 -6.85 -12.96
CA ASP A 73 1.31 -7.82 -12.12
C ASP A 73 2.35 -7.18 -11.20
N LYS A 74 2.63 -7.86 -10.07
CA LYS A 74 3.69 -7.46 -9.15
C LYS A 74 5.05 -7.54 -9.85
N ILE A 75 5.78 -6.43 -9.88
CA ILE A 75 7.12 -6.36 -10.47
C ILE A 75 8.16 -6.90 -9.49
N ARG A 76 8.18 -6.34 -8.27
CA ARG A 76 9.13 -6.69 -7.21
C ARG A 76 8.60 -6.33 -5.83
N THR A 77 9.35 -6.69 -4.79
CA THR A 77 9.07 -6.29 -3.41
C THR A 77 10.30 -5.60 -2.83
N LEU A 78 10.08 -4.44 -2.22
CA LEU A 78 11.06 -3.68 -1.47
C LEU A 78 10.93 -3.98 0.02
N THR A 79 12.07 -4.06 0.69
CA THR A 79 12.11 -4.13 2.15
C THR A 79 12.24 -2.72 2.70
N PHE A 80 11.18 -2.22 3.33
CA PHE A 80 11.28 -0.98 4.10
C PHE A 80 12.12 -1.26 5.34
N VAL A 81 13.32 -0.68 5.40
CA VAL A 81 14.11 -0.66 6.63
C VAL A 81 13.49 0.37 7.56
N SER A 82 12.79 -0.10 8.60
CA SER A 82 12.44 0.80 9.70
C SER A 82 13.75 1.30 10.33
N PRO A 83 13.90 2.62 10.57
CA PRO A 83 15.06 3.10 11.31
C PRO A 83 15.09 2.37 12.65
N SER A 84 16.19 1.70 12.94
CA SER A 84 16.45 1.12 14.25
C SER A 84 16.41 2.26 15.25
N SER A 85 15.37 2.32 16.09
CA SER A 85 15.34 3.23 17.25
C SER A 85 16.36 2.79 18.29
#